data_AF-A0A2R4NHI7-F1
#
_entry.id   AF-A0A2R4NHI7-F1
#
_cell.length_a   1.000
_cell.length_b   1.000
_cell.length_c   1.000
_cell.angle_alpha   90.00
_cell.angle_beta   90.00
_cell.angle_gamma   90.00
#
_symmetry.space_group_name_H-M   'P 1'
#
loop_
_entity.id
_entity.type
_entity.pdbx_description
1 polymer ?
#
loop_
_entity_poly.entity_id
_entity_poly.type
_entity_poly.pdbx_seq_one_letter_code
_entity_poly.pdbx_strand_id
1 'polypeptide(L)'
;MFPLVILGTYFGVSWEEFFFPDDDERYVFEFIRIAGGRHDGTLMILRQHEQNGRITAGVVTEAFFLGAGMGPGGYVNLKEFLLFLRQHGGNLVMNAYVFSPPEPDFDFWSVMGQHHPVWFRDARRRSPSRWLQQVLSGEDPGEWFAGGWSSILKEVAEATPPDNATEHTEKNDE
;
A
#
# COMPACT_ATOMS: atom_id res chain seq x y z
N MET A 1 9.29 -18.16 11.20
CA MET A 1 8.72 -17.54 9.99
C MET A 1 7.90 -16.34 10.45
N PHE A 2 8.15 -15.16 9.91
CA PHE A 2 7.37 -13.97 10.27
C PHE A 2 6.01 -13.97 9.55
N PRO A 3 4.94 -13.45 10.18
CA PRO A 3 3.65 -13.34 9.51
C PRO A 3 3.78 -12.47 8.27
N LEU A 4 3.58 -13.10 7.10
CA LEU A 4 3.53 -12.47 5.80
C LEU A 4 2.17 -12.80 5.19
N VAL A 5 1.44 -11.77 4.77
CA VAL A 5 0.17 -11.92 4.06
C VAL A 5 0.31 -11.43 2.63
N ILE A 6 -0.30 -12.16 1.70
CA ILE A 6 -0.41 -11.74 0.30
C ILE A 6 -1.63 -10.84 0.21
N LEU A 7 -1.47 -9.66 -0.38
CA LEU A 7 -2.53 -8.69 -0.54
C LEU A 7 -2.96 -8.54 -2.00
N GLY A 8 -4.23 -8.20 -2.22
CA GLY A 8 -4.76 -7.82 -3.54
C GLY A 8 -5.03 -8.97 -4.51
N THR A 9 -4.97 -10.21 -4.04
CA THR A 9 -5.38 -11.39 -4.83
C THR A 9 -6.69 -11.93 -4.29
N TYR A 10 -7.45 -12.64 -5.13
CA TYR A 10 -8.73 -13.27 -4.74
C TYR A 10 -8.59 -14.26 -3.58
N PHE A 11 -7.41 -14.86 -3.41
CA PHE A 11 -7.09 -15.82 -2.35
C PHE A 11 -6.27 -15.22 -1.19
N GLY A 12 -5.95 -13.92 -1.28
CA GLY A 12 -5.16 -13.21 -0.29
C GLY A 12 -6.02 -12.52 0.76
N VAL A 13 -5.35 -11.82 1.66
CA VAL A 13 -6.00 -10.93 2.64
C VAL A 13 -6.52 -9.69 1.90
N SER A 14 -7.78 -9.33 2.17
CA SER A 14 -8.40 -8.14 1.58
C SER A 14 -7.74 -6.85 2.08
N TRP A 15 -7.91 -5.74 1.35
CA TRP A 15 -7.44 -4.43 1.82
C TRP A 15 -8.10 -4.05 3.14
N GLU A 16 -9.42 -4.25 3.24
CA GLU A 16 -10.20 -3.96 4.46
C GLU A 16 -9.63 -4.71 5.67
N GLU A 17 -9.48 -6.04 5.57
CA GLU A 17 -8.96 -6.88 6.65
C GLU A 17 -7.52 -6.50 7.07
N PHE A 18 -6.70 -6.04 6.11
CA PHE A 18 -5.33 -5.62 6.40
C PHE A 18 -5.26 -4.23 7.04
N PHE A 19 -6.00 -3.24 6.54
CA PHE A 19 -5.92 -1.86 7.02
C PHE A 19 -6.83 -1.59 8.24
N PHE A 20 -7.91 -2.34 8.37
CA PHE A 20 -8.92 -2.24 9.42
C PHE A 20 -9.16 -3.64 10.02
N PRO A 21 -8.20 -4.19 10.77
CA PRO A 21 -8.44 -5.43 11.51
C PRO A 21 -9.62 -5.26 12.48
N ASP A 22 -10.28 -6.36 12.82
CA ASP A 22 -11.39 -6.42 13.79
C ASP A 22 -10.88 -6.25 15.23
N ASP A 23 -10.27 -5.10 15.51
CA ASP A 23 -9.82 -4.64 16.81
C ASP A 23 -9.85 -3.09 16.88
N ASP A 24 -9.94 -2.54 18.10
CA ASP A 24 -9.98 -1.08 18.34
C ASP A 24 -8.58 -0.47 18.50
N GLU A 25 -7.54 -1.12 17.94
CA GLU A 25 -6.15 -0.71 18.13
C GLU A 25 -5.68 0.31 17.08
N ARG A 26 -4.58 0.99 17.39
CA ARG A 26 -3.96 1.96 16.48
C ARG A 26 -2.75 1.39 15.78
N TYR A 27 -2.64 1.73 14.50
CA TYR A 27 -1.60 1.22 13.62
C TYR A 27 -0.90 2.32 12.83
N VAL A 28 0.41 2.14 12.67
CA VAL A 28 1.23 2.89 11.72
C VAL A 28 1.53 1.99 10.53
N PHE A 29 1.38 2.53 9.33
CA PHE A 29 1.63 1.85 8.07
C PHE A 29 2.88 2.41 7.40
N GLU A 30 3.80 1.52 7.02
CA GLU A 30 4.94 1.88 6.18
C GLU A 30 4.77 1.22 4.80
N PHE A 31 4.55 2.05 3.77
CA PHE A 31 4.47 1.67 2.38
C PHE A 31 5.86 1.72 1.77
N ILE A 32 6.37 0.58 1.33
CA ILE A 32 7.74 0.41 0.87
C ILE A 32 7.71 -0.06 -0.58
N ARG A 33 8.08 0.82 -1.51
CA ARG A 33 8.31 0.45 -2.91
C ARG A 33 9.71 -0.11 -3.06
N ILE A 34 9.85 -1.30 -3.66
CA ILE A 34 11.15 -1.86 -4.04
C ILE A 34 11.63 -1.16 -5.32
N ALA A 35 12.90 -0.73 -5.33
CA ALA A 35 13.53 -0.09 -6.47
C ALA A 35 14.51 -1.03 -7.19
N GLY A 36 14.51 -0.98 -8.53
CA GLY A 36 15.47 -1.70 -9.36
C GLY A 36 15.35 -3.23 -9.36
N GLY A 37 16.15 -3.85 -10.21
CA GLY A 37 16.15 -5.31 -10.39
C GLY A 37 14.84 -5.86 -10.97
N ARG A 38 14.62 -7.16 -10.81
CA ARG A 38 13.45 -7.88 -11.32
C ARG A 38 12.13 -7.47 -10.65
N HIS A 39 12.22 -6.91 -9.45
CA HIS A 39 11.07 -6.61 -8.58
C HIS A 39 10.85 -5.10 -8.41
N ASP A 40 11.34 -4.29 -9.37
CA ASP A 40 11.08 -2.85 -9.35
C ASP A 40 9.57 -2.57 -9.35
N GLY A 41 9.15 -1.70 -8.43
CA GLY A 41 7.74 -1.34 -8.25
C GLY A 41 6.96 -2.28 -7.34
N THR A 42 7.52 -3.41 -6.87
CA THR A 42 6.83 -4.24 -5.86
C THR A 42 6.50 -3.42 -4.62
N LEU A 43 5.27 -3.54 -4.12
CA LEU A 43 4.81 -2.86 -2.92
C LEU A 43 4.76 -3.82 -1.75
N MET A 44 5.49 -3.47 -0.69
CA MET A 44 5.37 -4.10 0.61
C MET A 44 4.80 -3.08 1.61
N ILE A 45 3.95 -3.54 2.52
CA ILE A 45 3.30 -2.70 3.52
C ILE A 45 3.55 -3.31 4.90
N LEU A 46 4.13 -2.54 5.81
CA LEU A 46 4.30 -2.96 7.20
C LEU A 46 3.22 -2.30 8.04
N ARG A 47 2.32 -3.10 8.61
CA ARG A 47 1.38 -2.66 9.64
C ARG A 47 2.00 -2.89 11.00
N GLN A 48 2.24 -1.80 11.73
CA GLN A 48 2.81 -1.86 13.07
C GLN A 48 1.79 -1.39 14.10
N HIS A 49 1.54 -2.23 15.10
CA HIS A 49 0.75 -1.87 16.27
C HIS A 49 1.47 -0.79 17.09
N GLU A 50 0.81 0.32 17.39
CA GLU A 50 1.46 1.49 18.03
C GLU A 50 1.97 1.17 19.44
N GLN A 51 1.17 0.48 20.25
CA GLN A 51 1.52 0.23 21.66
C GLN A 51 2.61 -0.82 21.86
N ASN A 52 2.51 -1.99 21.20
CA ASN A 52 3.40 -3.13 21.45
C ASN A 52 4.44 -3.36 20.36
N GLY A 53 4.39 -2.59 19.26
CA GLY A 53 5.37 -2.66 18.17
C GLY A 53 5.29 -3.94 17.32
N ARG A 54 4.27 -4.78 17.49
CA ARG A 54 4.06 -5.99 16.66
C ARG A 54 3.89 -5.58 15.20
N ILE A 55 4.59 -6.28 14.31
CA ILE A 55 4.58 -6.01 12.86
C ILE A 55 3.91 -7.16 12.12
N THR A 56 2.96 -6.84 11.26
CA THR A 56 2.45 -7.71 10.19
C THR A 56 2.94 -7.17 8.85
N ALA A 57 3.57 -8.02 8.05
CA ALA A 57 3.99 -7.65 6.70
C ALA A 57 2.94 -8.09 5.67
N GLY A 58 2.52 -7.17 4.82
CA GLY A 58 1.72 -7.42 3.63
C GLY A 58 2.54 -7.19 2.38
N VAL A 59 2.34 -8.01 1.36
CA VAL A 59 3.00 -7.85 0.06
C VAL A 59 2.01 -7.92 -1.08
N VAL A 60 2.12 -6.97 -2.01
CA VAL A 60 1.37 -7.00 -3.27
C VAL A 60 2.22 -7.73 -4.30
N THR A 61 1.72 -8.87 -4.79
CA THR A 61 2.50 -9.76 -5.67
C THR A 61 2.03 -9.64 -7.12
N GLU A 62 0.88 -10.22 -7.42
CA GLU A 62 0.35 -10.43 -8.77
C GLU A 62 -0.76 -9.44 -9.12
N ALA A 63 -1.22 -8.69 -8.13
CA ALA A 63 -2.31 -7.74 -8.30
C ALA A 63 -1.87 -6.54 -9.16
N PHE A 64 -0.75 -5.92 -8.81
CA PHE A 64 -0.17 -4.78 -9.52
C PHE A 64 1.27 -4.53 -9.05
N PHE A 65 1.98 -3.63 -9.74
CA PHE A 65 3.24 -3.03 -9.26
C PHE A 65 3.26 -1.52 -9.56
N LEU A 66 4.09 -0.77 -8.84
CA LEU A 66 4.24 0.68 -8.94
C LEU A 66 5.24 1.06 -10.03
N GLY A 67 4.88 0.78 -11.28
CA GLY A 67 5.67 1.06 -12.49
C GLY A 67 4.94 0.78 -13.80
N ALA A 68 5.62 1.03 -14.91
CA ALA A 68 5.10 0.83 -16.27
C ALA A 68 5.16 -0.65 -16.70
N GLY A 69 4.33 -1.03 -17.68
CA GLY A 69 4.37 -2.36 -18.30
C GLY A 69 3.40 -3.39 -17.72
N MET A 70 2.50 -3.00 -16.81
CA MET A 70 1.36 -3.82 -16.42
C MET A 70 0.44 -4.10 -17.62
N GLY A 71 -0.32 -5.20 -17.56
CA GLY A 71 -1.47 -5.45 -18.43
C GLY A 71 -2.77 -4.89 -17.83
N PRO A 72 -3.90 -4.86 -18.58
CA PRO A 72 -5.15 -4.22 -18.16
C PRO A 72 -5.64 -4.57 -16.75
N GLY A 73 -5.52 -5.84 -16.33
CA GLY A 73 -5.90 -6.27 -14.98
C GLY A 73 -5.07 -5.60 -13.86
N GLY A 74 -3.77 -5.42 -14.08
CA GLY A 74 -2.91 -4.73 -13.13
C GLY A 74 -3.27 -3.25 -12.97
N TYR A 75 -3.68 -2.61 -14.08
CA TYR A 75 -4.17 -1.22 -14.02
C TYR A 75 -5.44 -1.09 -13.19
N VAL A 76 -6.40 -2.00 -13.38
CA VAL A 76 -7.65 -1.99 -12.61
C VAL A 76 -7.37 -2.19 -11.12
N ASN A 77 -6.54 -3.18 -10.77
CA ASN A 77 -6.21 -3.46 -9.37
C ASN A 77 -5.47 -2.30 -8.67
N LEU A 78 -4.49 -1.67 -9.34
CA LEU A 78 -3.81 -0.50 -8.75
C LEU A 78 -4.77 0.68 -8.61
N LYS A 79 -5.66 0.92 -9.59
CA LYS A 79 -6.70 1.94 -9.46
C LYS A 79 -7.60 1.69 -8.25
N GLU A 80 -8.14 0.48 -8.12
CA GLU A 80 -9.01 0.10 -7.00
C GLU A 80 -8.31 0.27 -5.65
N PHE A 81 -7.04 -0.14 -5.56
CA PHE A 81 -6.23 0.06 -4.36
C PHE A 81 -6.05 1.54 -4.00
N LEU A 82 -5.74 2.40 -4.98
CA LEU A 82 -5.55 3.83 -4.73
C LEU A 82 -6.86 4.53 -4.35
N LEU A 83 -7.98 4.15 -4.97
CA LEU A 83 -9.30 4.62 -4.60
C LEU A 83 -9.66 4.20 -3.18
N PHE A 84 -9.39 2.94 -2.81
CA PHE A 84 -9.58 2.45 -1.44
C PHE A 84 -8.81 3.31 -0.43
N LEU A 85 -7.52 3.59 -0.68
CA LEU A 85 -6.73 4.44 0.21
C LEU A 85 -7.27 5.87 0.30
N ARG A 86 -7.80 6.42 -0.80
CA ARG A 86 -8.42 7.75 -0.80
C ARG A 86 -9.72 7.80 -0.02
N GLN A 87 -10.55 6.77 -0.15
CA GLN A 87 -11.88 6.72 0.43
C GLN A 87 -11.86 6.37 1.92
N HIS A 88 -10.96 5.47 2.32
CA HIS A 88 -10.92 4.91 3.67
C HIS A 88 -9.68 5.30 4.47
N GLY A 89 -8.59 5.69 3.80
CA GLY A 89 -7.29 5.91 4.42
C GLY A 89 -7.12 7.22 5.21
N GLY A 90 -8.15 8.08 5.28
CA GLY A 90 -8.04 9.43 5.86
C GLY A 90 -7.59 9.48 7.33
N ASN A 91 -7.87 8.42 8.11
CA ASN A 91 -7.48 8.31 9.51
C ASN A 91 -6.20 7.47 9.73
N LEU A 92 -5.61 6.92 8.65
CA LEU A 92 -4.45 6.06 8.75
C LEU A 92 -3.15 6.88 8.83
N VAL A 93 -2.24 6.46 9.72
CA VAL A 93 -0.87 7.00 9.75
C VAL A 93 -0.05 6.28 8.69
N MET A 94 0.12 6.89 7.52
CA MET A 94 0.80 6.30 6.36
C MET A 94 2.13 6.99 6.07
N ASN A 95 3.22 6.22 6.12
CA ASN A 95 4.57 6.66 5.77
C ASN A 95 5.03 5.94 4.51
N ALA A 96 5.67 6.67 3.59
CA ALA A 96 6.14 6.11 2.33
C ALA A 96 7.67 6.10 2.25
N TYR A 97 8.20 5.00 1.71
CA TYR A 97 9.62 4.75 1.55
C TYR A 97 9.91 4.11 0.19
N VAL A 98 11.14 4.28 -0.25
CA VAL A 98 11.74 3.51 -1.35
C VAL A 98 12.85 2.66 -0.77
N PHE A 99 12.81 1.36 -1.02
CA PHE A 99 13.85 0.41 -0.63
C PHE A 99 14.75 0.13 -1.83
N SER A 100 16.05 0.34 -1.66
CA SER A 100 17.09 0.03 -2.65
C SER A 100 17.74 -1.30 -2.28
N PRO A 101 17.55 -2.36 -3.07
CA PRO A 101 18.25 -3.62 -2.90
C PRO A 101 19.77 -3.45 -2.90
N PRO A 102 20.50 -4.27 -2.13
CA PRO A 102 21.96 -4.20 -2.08
C PRO A 102 22.63 -4.62 -3.39
N GLU A 103 21.97 -5.49 -4.16
CA GLU A 103 22.53 -6.16 -5.32
C GLU A 103 21.52 -6.12 -6.49
N PRO A 104 21.97 -5.96 -7.76
CA PRO A 104 21.07 -5.84 -8.92
C PRO A 104 20.22 -7.09 -9.20
N ASP A 105 20.73 -8.27 -8.85
CA ASP A 105 20.10 -9.58 -8.98
C ASP A 105 19.32 -10.01 -7.73
N PHE A 106 19.08 -9.07 -6.81
CA PHE A 106 18.30 -9.29 -5.61
C PHE A 106 16.95 -9.94 -5.93
N ASP A 107 16.80 -11.17 -5.50
CA ASP A 107 15.52 -11.86 -5.54
C ASP A 107 14.75 -11.56 -4.25
N PHE A 108 13.82 -10.62 -4.34
CA PHE A 108 12.92 -10.25 -3.26
C PHE A 108 12.23 -11.48 -2.64
N TRP A 109 11.81 -12.45 -3.45
CA TRP A 109 11.13 -13.65 -2.93
C TRP A 109 12.05 -14.56 -2.12
N SER A 110 13.34 -14.62 -2.46
CA SER A 110 14.32 -15.40 -1.70
C SER A 110 14.52 -14.87 -0.27
N VAL A 111 14.34 -13.55 -0.05
CA VAL A 111 14.51 -12.92 1.26
C VAL A 111 13.21 -12.75 2.03
N MET A 112 12.08 -12.75 1.33
CA MET A 112 10.75 -12.63 1.93
C MET A 112 10.44 -13.86 2.80
N GLY A 113 10.09 -13.62 4.06
CA GLY A 113 9.83 -14.67 5.06
C GLY A 113 11.08 -15.25 5.74
N GLN A 114 12.27 -15.07 5.14
CA GLN A 114 13.56 -15.45 5.73
C GLN A 114 14.13 -14.36 6.64
N HIS A 115 13.93 -13.09 6.27
CA HIS A 115 14.32 -11.97 7.10
C HIS A 115 13.13 -11.41 7.89
N HIS A 116 13.41 -10.93 9.12
CA HIS A 116 12.44 -10.15 9.89
C HIS A 116 12.03 -8.92 9.08
N PRO A 117 10.75 -8.49 9.10
CA PRO A 117 10.31 -7.22 8.51
C PRO A 117 11.20 -5.99 8.80
N VAL A 118 11.97 -6.02 9.90
CA VAL A 118 12.95 -4.99 10.28
C VAL A 118 14.10 -4.86 9.26
N TRP A 119 14.42 -5.91 8.50
CA TRP A 119 15.45 -5.84 7.46
C TRP A 119 15.12 -4.79 6.38
N PHE A 120 13.84 -4.69 6.01
CA PHE A 120 13.34 -3.67 5.10
C PHE A 120 13.25 -2.28 5.73
N ARG A 121 13.49 -2.16 7.04
CA ARG A 121 13.58 -0.89 7.78
C ARG A 121 15.01 -0.39 7.97
N ASP A 122 16.02 -1.12 7.50
CA ASP A 122 17.43 -0.69 7.58
C ASP A 122 17.58 0.67 6.89
N ALA A 123 17.94 1.70 7.66
CA ALA A 123 18.07 3.08 7.19
C ALA A 123 19.14 3.25 6.09
N ARG A 124 20.07 2.28 5.95
CA ARG A 124 21.05 2.29 4.85
C ARG A 124 20.47 1.78 3.53
N ARG A 125 19.29 1.15 3.57
CA ARG A 125 18.65 0.45 2.45
C ARG A 125 17.31 1.04 2.07
N ARG A 126 16.77 1.96 2.86
CA ARG A 126 15.54 2.70 2.54
C ARG A 126 15.71 4.20 2.71
N SER A 127 15.02 4.95 1.87
CA SER A 127 14.89 6.40 1.99
C SER A 127 13.41 6.79 2.16
N PRO A 128 13.10 7.78 3.03
CA PRO A 128 11.78 8.40 3.05
C PRO A 128 11.44 8.96 1.67
N SER A 129 10.17 8.85 1.28
CA SER A 129 9.70 9.35 0.00
C SER A 129 8.28 9.88 0.12
N ARG A 130 7.91 10.78 -0.78
CA ARG A 130 6.56 11.34 -0.89
C ARG A 130 5.73 10.65 -1.97
N TRP A 131 6.20 9.54 -2.55
CA TRP A 131 5.56 8.91 -3.71
C TRP A 131 4.08 8.59 -3.48
N LEU A 132 3.71 8.14 -2.28
CA LEU A 132 2.32 7.82 -1.96
C LEU A 132 1.45 9.08 -2.00
N GLN A 133 1.91 10.16 -1.38
CA GLN A 133 1.23 11.45 -1.45
C GLN A 133 1.11 11.95 -2.89
N GLN A 134 2.17 11.84 -3.69
CA GLN A 134 2.16 12.24 -5.09
C GLN A 134 1.10 11.48 -5.90
N VAL A 135 1.11 10.15 -5.83
CA VAL A 135 0.14 9.30 -6.52
C VAL A 135 -1.28 9.62 -6.09
N LEU A 136 -1.52 9.74 -4.78
CA LEU A 136 -2.84 10.08 -4.26
C LEU A 136 -3.29 11.47 -4.73
N SER A 137 -2.36 12.43 -4.88
CA SER A 137 -2.61 13.78 -5.40
C SER A 137 -2.68 13.87 -6.92
N GLY A 138 -2.59 12.76 -7.64
CA GLY A 138 -2.71 12.72 -9.09
C GLY A 138 -1.41 12.97 -9.86
N GLU A 139 -0.27 12.93 -9.18
CA GLU A 139 1.06 13.08 -9.78
C GLU A 139 1.69 11.71 -10.09
N ASP A 140 2.46 11.62 -11.19
CA ASP A 140 3.28 10.46 -11.54
C ASP A 140 4.70 10.62 -10.93
N PRO A 141 5.06 9.89 -9.85
CA PRO A 141 6.35 10.07 -9.20
C PRO A 141 7.48 9.63 -10.12
N GLY A 142 8.30 10.58 -10.60
CA GLY A 142 9.46 10.24 -11.43
C GLY A 142 9.13 9.50 -12.73
N GLU A 143 7.94 9.74 -13.29
CA GLU A 143 7.45 9.11 -14.52
C GLU A 143 7.42 7.58 -14.48
N TRP A 144 7.20 6.99 -13.29
CA TRP A 144 7.11 5.54 -13.10
C TRP A 144 6.10 4.89 -14.03
N PHE A 145 5.03 5.60 -14.35
CA PHE A 145 3.93 5.11 -15.15
C PHE A 145 4.02 5.46 -16.64
N ALA A 146 5.13 6.09 -17.07
CA ALA A 146 5.44 6.46 -18.45
C ALA A 146 4.30 7.22 -19.17
N GLY A 147 3.56 8.08 -18.42
CA GLY A 147 2.49 8.91 -18.96
C GLY A 147 1.17 8.18 -19.30
N GLY A 148 1.09 6.85 -19.13
CA GLY A 148 -0.12 6.07 -19.39
C GLY A 148 -1.21 6.19 -18.32
N TRP A 149 -0.91 6.82 -17.19
CA TRP A 149 -1.73 6.79 -15.97
C TRP A 149 -2.39 8.11 -15.60
N SER A 150 -2.18 9.19 -16.35
CA SER A 150 -2.62 10.53 -15.97
C SER A 150 -4.13 10.64 -15.71
N SER A 151 -4.96 9.92 -16.47
CA SER A 151 -6.41 9.89 -16.26
C SER A 151 -6.81 9.16 -14.96
N ILE A 152 -6.17 8.03 -14.66
CA ILE A 152 -6.43 7.26 -13.45
C ILE A 152 -5.97 8.04 -12.22
N LEU A 153 -4.77 8.63 -12.28
CA LEU A 153 -4.22 9.45 -11.20
C LEU A 153 -5.11 10.66 -10.91
N LYS A 154 -5.65 11.30 -11.96
CA LYS A 154 -6.63 12.37 -11.81
C LYS A 154 -7.92 11.89 -11.12
N GLU A 155 -8.46 10.75 -11.54
CA GLU A 155 -9.65 10.17 -10.91
C GLU A 155 -9.42 9.84 -9.43
N VAL A 156 -8.24 9.30 -9.09
CA VAL A 156 -7.84 9.06 -7.69
C VAL A 156 -7.78 10.38 -6.92
N ALA A 157 -7.21 11.44 -7.49
CA ALA A 157 -7.10 12.74 -6.82
C ALA A 157 -8.48 13.39 -6.55
N GLU A 158 -9.46 13.14 -7.42
CA GLU A 158 -10.82 13.65 -7.32
C GLU A 158 -11.73 12.80 -6.42
N ALA A 159 -11.31 11.57 -6.07
CA ALA A 159 -12.09 10.68 -5.22
C ALA A 159 -12.25 11.24 -3.80
N THR A 160 -13.50 11.34 -3.35
CA THR A 160 -13.84 11.74 -1.98
C THR A 160 -14.16 10.52 -1.13
N PRO A 161 -13.96 10.59 0.20
CA PRO A 161 -14.54 9.61 1.11
C PRO A 161 -16.06 9.49 0.89
N PRO A 162 -16.65 8.31 1.12
CA PRO A 162 -18.09 8.17 1.08
C PRO A 162 -18.74 9.12 2.10
N ASP A 163 -19.80 9.82 1.69
CA ASP A 163 -20.60 10.66 2.57
C ASP A 163 -21.31 9.77 3.61
N ASN A 164 -20.71 9.63 4.79
CA ASN A 164 -21.42 9.12 5.96
C ASN A 164 -22.22 10.25 6.60
N ALA A 165 -23.20 10.78 5.85
CA ALA A 165 -24.15 11.75 6.37
C ALA A 165 -25.35 11.03 7.03
N THR A 166 -25.30 10.94 8.37
CA THR A 166 -26.46 10.88 9.29
C THR A 166 -27.52 9.79 9.07
N GLU A 167 -27.32 8.61 9.69
CA GLU A 167 -28.43 7.87 10.33
C GLU A 167 -28.36 8.11 11.84
N HIS A 168 -28.74 9.31 12.27
CA HIS A 168 -29.06 9.59 13.67
C HIS A 168 -30.58 9.66 13.81
N THR A 169 -31.14 8.59 14.39
CA THR A 169 -32.30 8.59 15.30
C THR A 169 -33.60 9.24 14.78
N GLU A 170 -34.51 8.41 14.25
CA GLU A 170 -35.93 8.53 14.59
C GLU A 170 -36.35 7.24 15.31
N LYS A 171 -36.16 7.25 16.63
CA LYS A 171 -37.04 6.48 17.50
C LYS A 171 -38.36 7.24 17.52
N ASN A 172 -39.35 6.75 16.78
CA ASN A 172 -40.73 7.15 16.98
C ASN A 172 -41.19 6.55 18.31
N ASP A 173 -41.22 7.39 19.34
CA ASP A 173 -42.16 7.25 20.46
C ASP A 173 -43.46 7.93 20.02
N GLU A 174 -44.47 7.14 19.67
CA GLU A 174 -45.89 7.31 20.02
C GLU A 174 -46.70 6.04 19.69
#